data_AF-A0A359CMS6-F1
#
_entry.id   AF-A0A359CMS6-F1
#
_cell.length_a   1.000
_cell.length_b   1.000
_cell.length_c   1.000
_cell.angle_alpha   90.00
_cell.angle_beta   90.00
_cell.angle_gamma   90.00
#
_symmetry.space_group_name_H-M   'P 1'
#
loop_
_entity.id
_entity.type
_entity.pdbx_description
1 polymer ?
#
loop_
_entity_poly.entity_id
_entity_poly.type
_entity_poly.pdbx_seq_one_letter_code
_entity_poly.pdbx_strand_id
1 'polypeptide(L)'
;KRPLYNESKSDYYVEGGFGIIETLLSLFSNTISFIRVGAFAINHVGLFIAFDTLAKMINNGAGSAIVIVLGNLVIIGLEGLIVFIQGLRLEYYELFSKYFNGTGYEYKPIAL
;
A
#
# COMPACT_ATOMS: atom_id res chain seq x y z
N LYS A 1 -1.92 -21.17 48.23
CA LYS A 1 -1.28 -22.04 47.21
C LYS A 1 -1.92 -21.80 45.85
N ARG A 2 -1.30 -20.97 45.02
CA ARG A 2 -1.47 -20.91 43.56
C ARG A 2 -0.09 -20.54 43.01
N PRO A 3 0.65 -21.44 42.35
CA PRO A 3 2.00 -21.16 41.88
C PRO A 3 1.92 -20.17 40.71
N LEU A 4 2.60 -19.02 40.83
CA LEU A 4 2.66 -17.95 39.82
C LEU A 4 3.92 -18.07 38.93
N TYR A 5 4.56 -19.23 38.91
CA TYR A 5 5.80 -19.46 38.18
C TYR A 5 5.78 -20.86 37.61
N ASN A 6 5.62 -20.98 36.30
CA ASN A 6 5.69 -22.27 35.63
C ASN A 6 6.88 -22.39 34.66
N GLU A 7 7.67 -21.34 34.41
CA GLU A 7 8.85 -21.44 33.54
C GLU A 7 10.00 -20.51 33.97
N SER A 8 11.22 -20.85 33.55
CA SER A 8 12.49 -20.22 33.94
C SER A 8 12.45 -18.70 33.78
N LYS A 9 13.16 -17.94 34.64
CA LYS A 9 13.35 -16.47 34.46
C LYS A 9 13.82 -16.11 33.06
N SER A 10 14.55 -16.98 32.38
CA SER A 10 14.93 -16.80 30.98
C SER A 10 13.74 -16.81 30.02
N ASP A 11 12.76 -17.71 30.18
CA ASP A 11 11.60 -17.81 29.28
C ASP A 11 10.75 -16.56 29.33
N TYR A 12 10.48 -15.99 30.51
CA TYR A 12 9.70 -14.75 30.60
C TYR A 12 10.35 -13.56 29.87
N TYR A 13 11.69 -13.42 29.97
CA TYR A 13 12.41 -12.36 29.25
C TYR A 13 12.47 -12.63 27.75
N VAL A 14 12.60 -13.89 27.33
CA VAL A 14 12.61 -14.27 25.91
C VAL A 14 11.22 -14.09 25.31
N GLU A 15 10.16 -14.57 25.96
CA GLU A 15 8.75 -14.42 25.57
C GLU A 15 8.36 -12.93 25.47
N GLY A 16 8.70 -12.13 26.48
CA GLY A 16 8.42 -10.70 26.49
C GLY A 16 9.20 -9.93 25.42
N GLY A 17 10.47 -10.28 25.20
CA GLY A 17 11.29 -9.71 24.13
C GLY A 17 10.77 -10.08 22.73
N PHE A 18 10.39 -11.35 22.54
CA PHE A 18 9.83 -11.83 21.28
C PHE A 18 8.47 -11.19 21.00
N GLY A 19 7.61 -11.02 22.00
CA GLY A 19 6.31 -10.37 21.86
C GLY A 19 6.42 -8.89 21.44
N ILE A 20 7.43 -8.16 21.94
CA ILE A 20 7.68 -6.77 21.50
C ILE A 20 8.14 -6.75 20.04
N ILE A 21 9.04 -7.67 19.65
CA ILE A 21 9.50 -7.78 18.26
C ILE A 21 8.35 -8.16 17.33
N GLU A 22 7.50 -9.11 17.72
CA GLU A 22 6.35 -9.54 16.95
C GLU A 22 5.34 -8.40 16.76
N THR A 23 5.09 -7.62 17.82
CA THR A 23 4.25 -6.42 17.76
C THR A 23 4.85 -5.38 16.80
N LEU A 24 6.16 -5.15 16.88
CA LEU A 24 6.87 -4.23 16.00
C LEU A 24 6.83 -4.69 14.54
N LEU A 25 7.10 -5.98 14.27
CA LEU A 25 7.03 -6.58 12.94
C LEU A 25 5.60 -6.52 12.37
N SER A 26 4.58 -6.69 13.21
CA SER A 26 3.18 -6.51 12.83
C SER A 26 2.89 -5.06 12.43
N LEU A 27 3.37 -4.08 13.20
CA LEU A 27 3.25 -2.66 12.87
C LEU A 27 4.00 -2.30 11.57
N PHE A 28 5.22 -2.82 11.40
CA PHE A 28 6.00 -2.64 10.18
C PHE A 28 5.34 -3.28 8.97
N SER A 29 4.77 -4.49 9.09
CA SER A 29 4.00 -5.12 8.01
C SER A 29 2.85 -4.23 7.56
N ASN A 30 2.04 -3.73 8.50
CA ASN A 30 0.94 -2.83 8.18
C ASN A 30 1.46 -1.52 7.53
N THR A 31 2.60 -0.99 7.99
CA THR A 31 3.18 0.26 7.46
C THR A 31 3.76 0.10 6.05
N ILE A 32 4.50 -0.98 5.80
CA ILE A 32 5.06 -1.32 4.48
C ILE A 32 3.94 -1.52 3.45
N SER A 33 2.78 -1.97 3.90
CA SER A 33 1.63 -2.09 3.02
C SER A 33 1.17 -0.72 2.48
N PHE A 34 1.06 0.29 3.36
CA PHE A 34 0.74 1.66 2.95
C PHE A 34 1.87 2.37 2.19
N ILE A 35 3.14 2.02 2.43
CA ILE A 35 4.29 2.65 1.75
C ILE A 35 4.23 2.49 0.23
N ARG A 36 3.52 1.46 -0.25
CA ARG A 36 3.33 1.18 -1.67
C ARG A 36 2.58 2.30 -2.39
N VAL A 37 1.58 2.92 -1.75
CA VAL A 37 0.90 4.12 -2.29
C VAL A 37 1.89 5.29 -2.41
N GLY A 38 2.77 5.46 -1.43
CA GLY A 38 3.85 6.45 -1.49
C GLY A 38 4.84 6.18 -2.63
N ALA A 39 5.23 4.92 -2.84
CA ALA A 39 6.13 4.53 -3.94
C ALA A 39 5.53 4.85 -5.33
N PHE A 40 4.21 4.70 -5.51
CA PHE A 40 3.56 5.08 -6.77
C PHE A 40 3.58 6.60 -7.01
N ALA A 41 3.38 7.42 -5.98
CA ALA A 41 3.50 8.87 -6.12
C ALA A 41 4.92 9.32 -6.50
N ILE A 42 5.94 8.64 -5.97
CA ILE A 42 7.35 8.90 -6.36
C ILE A 42 7.59 8.50 -7.81
N ASN A 43 7.05 7.37 -8.26
CA ASN A 43 7.18 6.94 -9.65
C ASN A 43 6.50 7.92 -10.63
N HIS A 44 5.34 8.44 -10.24
CA HIS A 44 4.62 9.48 -10.99
C HIS A 44 5.47 10.73 -11.22
N VAL A 45 6.04 11.27 -10.14
CA VAL A 45 6.93 12.44 -10.21
C VAL A 45 8.21 12.11 -10.99
N GLY A 46 8.75 10.90 -10.81
CA GLY A 46 9.94 10.44 -11.53
C GLY A 46 9.73 10.36 -13.05
N LEU A 47 8.61 9.78 -13.49
CA LEU A 47 8.26 9.70 -14.91
C LEU A 47 8.03 11.09 -15.49
N PHE A 48 7.34 11.98 -14.75
CA PHE A 48 7.12 13.35 -15.16
C PHE A 48 8.45 14.11 -15.39
N ILE A 49 9.41 13.99 -14.46
CA ILE A 49 10.74 14.60 -14.60
C ILE A 49 11.48 14.02 -15.82
N ALA A 50 11.36 12.72 -16.09
CA ALA A 50 11.99 12.11 -17.26
C ALA A 50 11.40 12.67 -18.58
N PHE A 51 10.09 12.83 -18.67
CA PHE A 51 9.45 13.42 -19.85
C PHE A 51 9.76 14.92 -20.00
N ASP A 52 9.82 15.67 -18.90
CA ASP A 52 10.21 17.09 -18.90
C ASP A 52 11.66 17.29 -19.37
N THR A 53 12.59 16.43 -18.94
CA THR A 53 13.99 16.49 -19.40
C THR A 53 14.11 16.12 -20.88
N LEU A 54 13.40 15.09 -21.35
CA LEU A 54 13.33 14.75 -22.79
C LEU A 54 12.76 15.89 -23.63
N ALA A 55 11.69 16.54 -23.16
CA ALA A 55 11.07 17.66 -23.85
C ALA A 55 11.99 18.90 -23.94
N LYS A 56 12.81 19.14 -22.91
CA LYS A 56 13.83 20.21 -22.90
C LYS A 56 15.01 19.93 -23.85
N MET A 57 15.36 18.67 -24.05
CA MET A 57 16.42 18.27 -25.00
C MET A 57 15.99 18.38 -26.46
N ILE A 58 14.68 18.30 -26.74
CA ILE A 58 14.13 18.50 -28.08
C ILE A 58 14.06 20.02 -28.36
N ASN A 59 15.03 20.51 -29.14
CA ASN A 59 15.24 21.92 -29.49
C ASN A 59 14.20 22.47 -30.50
N ASN A 60 12.94 22.02 -30.41
CA ASN A 60 11.85 22.44 -31.29
C ASN A 60 10.61 22.74 -30.44
N GLY A 61 10.21 24.01 -30.34
CA GLY A 61 9.16 24.48 -29.42
C GLY A 61 7.79 23.82 -29.60
N ALA A 62 7.44 23.45 -30.84
CA ALA A 62 6.19 22.71 -31.12
C ALA A 62 6.30 21.22 -30.77
N GLY A 63 7.47 20.60 -30.99
CA GLY A 63 7.73 19.20 -30.64
C GLY A 63 7.79 18.97 -29.13
N SER A 64 8.39 19.91 -28.40
CA SER A 64 8.45 19.90 -26.93
C SER A 64 7.07 19.94 -26.28
N ALA A 65 6.19 20.83 -26.76
CA ALA A 65 4.82 20.93 -26.25
C ALA A 65 4.00 19.65 -26.49
N ILE A 66 4.14 19.03 -27.67
CA ILE A 66 3.48 17.75 -27.99
C ILE A 66 3.96 16.64 -27.07
N VAL A 67 5.28 16.54 -26.83
CA VAL A 67 5.88 15.51 -25.96
C VAL A 67 5.41 15.65 -24.51
N ILE A 68 5.27 16.87 -24.00
CA ILE A 68 4.75 17.12 -22.64
C ILE A 68 3.28 16.71 -22.51
N VAL A 69 2.44 17.05 -23.50
CA VAL A 69 1.01 16.71 -23.48
C VAL A 69 0.79 15.21 -23.62
N LEU A 70 1.49 14.55 -24.56
CA LEU A 70 1.43 13.10 -24.72
C LEU A 70 2.00 12.37 -23.51
N GLY A 71 3.13 12.85 -22.97
CA GLY A 71 3.77 12.28 -21.78
C GLY A 71 2.82 12.29 -20.58
N ASN A 72 2.16 13.43 -20.31
CA ASN A 72 1.18 13.53 -19.23
C ASN A 72 -0.02 12.59 -19.43
N LEU A 73 -0.55 12.48 -20.65
CA LEU A 73 -1.67 11.59 -20.94
C LEU A 73 -1.32 10.11 -20.71
N VAL A 74 -0.11 9.72 -21.13
CA VAL A 74 0.43 8.36 -20.95
C VAL A 74 0.69 8.07 -19.47
N ILE A 75 1.30 9.00 -18.74
CA ILE A 75 1.53 8.89 -17.29
C ILE A 75 0.20 8.64 -16.57
N ILE A 76 -0.80 9.50 -16.79
CA ILE A 76 -2.11 9.41 -16.12
C ILE A 76 -2.81 8.09 -16.46
N GLY A 77 -2.81 7.68 -17.73
CA GLY A 77 -3.48 6.45 -18.17
C GLY A 77 -2.81 5.18 -17.68
N LEU A 78 -1.48 5.08 -17.82
CA LEU A 78 -0.72 3.88 -17.45
C LEU A 78 -0.61 3.74 -15.94
N GLU A 79 -0.21 4.80 -15.24
CA GLU A 79 -0.05 4.73 -13.79
C GLU A 79 -1.38 4.67 -13.08
N GLY A 80 -2.41 5.37 -13.55
CA GLY A 80 -3.76 5.28 -12.99
C GLY A 80 -4.28 3.85 -12.98
N LEU A 81 -4.09 3.11 -14.07
CA LEU A 81 -4.46 1.69 -14.15
C LEU A 81 -3.66 0.82 -13.15
N ILE A 82 -2.35 1.01 -13.07
CA ILE A 82 -1.47 0.22 -12.20
C ILE A 82 -1.76 0.51 -10.72
N VAL A 83 -1.87 1.79 -10.35
CA VAL A 83 -2.21 2.24 -8.99
C VAL A 83 -3.58 1.70 -8.58
N PHE A 84 -4.56 1.72 -9.47
CA PHE A 84 -5.89 1.23 -9.18
C PHE A 84 -5.87 -0.26 -8.78
N ILE A 85 -5.19 -1.09 -9.56
CA ILE A 85 -5.06 -2.54 -9.28
C ILE A 85 -4.29 -2.79 -7.98
N GLN A 86 -3.21 -2.05 -7.74
CA GLN A 86 -2.34 -2.24 -6.58
C GLN A 86 -2.97 -1.69 -5.29
N GLY A 87 -3.74 -0.60 -5.38
CA GLY A 87 -4.53 -0.03 -4.30
C GLY A 87 -5.65 -0.96 -3.87
N LEU A 88 -6.41 -1.50 -4.84
CA LEU A 88 -7.45 -2.51 -4.57
C LEU A 88 -6.88 -3.74 -3.84
N ARG A 89 -5.69 -4.18 -4.20
CA ARG A 89 -5.03 -5.29 -3.51
C ARG A 89 -4.76 -4.99 -2.03
N LEU A 90 -4.35 -3.78 -1.70
CA LEU A 90 -4.08 -3.39 -0.31
C LEU A 90 -5.39 -3.25 0.49
N GLU A 91 -6.38 -2.57 -0.09
CA GLU A 91 -7.67 -2.32 0.54
C GLU A 91 -8.44 -3.63 0.80
N TYR A 92 -8.44 -4.54 -0.17
CA TYR A 92 -9.17 -5.81 -0.05
C TYR A 92 -8.51 -6.78 0.94
N TYR A 93 -7.18 -6.83 0.98
CA TYR A 93 -6.46 -7.77 1.85
C TYR A 93 -6.22 -7.26 3.27
N GLU A 94 -6.04 -5.96 3.50
CA GLU A 94 -5.77 -5.44 4.85
C GLU A 94 -6.96 -4.74 5.50
N LEU A 95 -7.79 -4.02 4.74
CA LEU A 95 -8.94 -3.33 5.32
C LEU A 95 -10.12 -4.29 5.45
N PHE A 96 -10.46 -5.00 4.37
CA PHE A 96 -11.57 -5.96 4.38
C PHE A 96 -11.25 -7.23 5.17
N SER A 97 -10.07 -7.85 5.05
CA SER A 97 -9.78 -9.08 5.81
C SER A 97 -9.63 -8.86 7.33
N LYS A 98 -9.30 -7.64 7.78
CA LYS A 98 -9.04 -7.34 9.20
C LYS A 98 -10.26 -6.77 9.93
N TYR A 99 -11.19 -6.14 9.21
CA TYR A 99 -12.41 -5.54 9.77
C TYR A 99 -13.72 -6.19 9.29
N PHE A 100 -13.70 -7.01 8.23
CA PHE A 100 -14.87 -7.70 7.70
C PHE A 100 -14.83 -9.19 8.11
N ASN A 101 -15.28 -9.49 9.32
CA ASN A 101 -15.70 -10.85 9.66
C ASN A 101 -16.98 -11.11 8.87
N GLY A 102 -16.97 -12.07 7.94
CA GLY A 102 -18.12 -12.50 7.13
C GLY A 102 -19.28 -13.12 7.93
N THR A 103 -19.50 -12.69 9.17
CA THR A 103 -20.60 -13.06 10.05
C THR A 103 -21.76 -12.06 9.91
N GLY A 104 -22.24 -11.87 8.69
CA GLY A 104 -23.45 -11.11 8.39
C GLY A 104 -24.53 -12.04 7.87
N TYR A 105 -25.73 -11.98 8.44
CA TYR A 105 -26.88 -12.73 7.91
C TYR A 105 -27.44 -11.98 6.69
N GLU A 106 -27.58 -12.66 5.56
CA GLU A 106 -28.14 -12.08 4.34
C GLU A 106 -29.61 -11.72 4.58
N TYR A 107 -29.93 -10.42 4.57
CA TYR A 107 -31.31 -9.97 4.74
C TYR A 107 -32.10 -10.27 3.47
N LYS A 108 -32.96 -11.29 3.53
CA LYS A 108 -33.97 -11.57 2.49
C LYS A 108 -35.30 -10.92 2.90
N PRO A 109 -35.70 -9.78 2.29
CA PRO A 109 -37.02 -9.23 2.52
C PRO A 109 -38.08 -10.21 2.02
N ILE A 110 -39.20 -10.27 2.75
CA ILE A 110 -40.36 -11.06 2.36
C ILE A 110 -40.98 -10.35 1.15
N ALA A 111 -40.86 -10.96 -0.04
CA ALA A 111 -41.61 -10.53 -1.21
C ALA A 111 -43.05 -11.02 -1.02
N LEU A 112 -43.99 -10.06 -1.03
CA LEU A 112 -45.44 -10.30 -1.03
C LEU A 112 -45.90 -11.00 -2.31
#